data_AF-A0A174FHT2-F1
#
_entry.id   AF-A0A174FHT2-F1
#
_cell.length_a   1.000
_cell.length_b   1.000
_cell.length_c   1.000
_cell.angle_alpha   90.00
_cell.angle_beta   90.00
_cell.angle_gamma   90.00
#
_symmetry.space_group_name_H-M   'P 1'
#
loop_
_entity.id
_entity.type
_entity.pdbx_description
1 polymer ?
#
loop_
_entity_poly.entity_id
_entity_poly.type
_entity_poly.pdbx_seq_one_letter_code
_entity_poly.pdbx_strand_id
1 'polypeptide(L)'
;MKGLWKKFERLTSKCYTYLAGDVTNEDAWDKAYEVLVEIVREGRSQNSNYAKELYLLDDGTDYEYDVCGWLQDYLDYLDTGKQYEKIRRICGELISMFSWEEEKPSDFRFYIASSFGAEGKKKEALEFCEDWYKKESGNIMGATALIYARTGVGDFEGAEQIVRRYISEDGACTDENDIVYMAAELLYKVSGNKKAEKRVSQAMKKYEKEVEAYFSGMDEDGLDFDDLDDDDLPFN
;
A
#
# COMPACT_ATOMS: atom_id res chain seq x y z
N MET A 1 19.04 -5.76 -21.66
CA MET A 1 17.68 -5.94 -21.11
C MET A 1 17.19 -7.39 -21.08
N LYS A 2 16.98 -8.09 -22.20
CA LYS A 2 16.38 -9.46 -22.19
C LYS A 2 17.04 -10.48 -21.25
N GLY A 3 18.37 -10.43 -21.09
CA GLY A 3 19.07 -11.33 -20.15
C GLY A 3 18.83 -11.02 -18.67
N LEU A 4 18.59 -9.74 -18.32
CA LEU A 4 18.29 -9.32 -16.95
C LEU A 4 16.87 -9.72 -16.56
N TRP A 5 15.90 -9.53 -17.45
CA TRP A 5 14.52 -9.96 -17.23
C TRP A 5 14.39 -11.47 -17.01
N LYS A 6 15.06 -12.29 -17.83
CA LYS A 6 15.16 -13.76 -17.59
C LYS A 6 15.83 -14.11 -16.26
N LYS A 7 16.80 -13.30 -15.82
CA LYS A 7 17.45 -13.50 -14.51
C LYS A 7 16.50 -13.14 -13.38
N PHE A 8 15.72 -12.08 -13.53
CA PHE A 8 14.68 -11.64 -12.60
C PHE A 8 13.62 -12.73 -12.45
N GLU A 9 12.99 -13.16 -13.54
CA GLU A 9 11.98 -14.25 -13.57
C GLU A 9 12.45 -15.52 -12.84
N ARG A 10 13.70 -15.95 -13.10
CA ARG A 10 14.27 -17.12 -12.44
C ARG A 10 14.46 -16.92 -10.94
N LEU A 11 14.74 -15.70 -10.48
CA LEU A 11 14.90 -15.38 -9.06
C LEU A 11 13.55 -15.19 -8.38
N THR A 12 12.59 -14.51 -9.00
CA THR A 12 11.23 -14.35 -8.47
C THR A 12 10.53 -15.70 -8.34
N SER A 13 10.67 -16.59 -9.33
CA SER A 13 10.18 -17.98 -9.23
C SER A 13 10.72 -18.70 -7.99
N LYS A 14 11.99 -18.47 -7.63
CA LYS A 14 12.61 -19.10 -6.45
C LYS A 14 12.09 -18.53 -5.13
N CYS A 15 11.66 -17.27 -5.11
CA CYS A 15 11.13 -16.61 -3.92
C CYS A 15 9.95 -17.41 -3.33
N TYR A 16 9.10 -17.95 -4.20
CA TYR A 16 7.92 -18.72 -3.80
C TYR A 16 8.18 -20.22 -3.61
N THR A 17 9.25 -20.79 -4.18
CA THR A 17 9.59 -22.22 -3.98
C THR A 17 9.98 -22.56 -2.52
N TYR A 18 10.32 -21.55 -1.70
CA TYR A 18 10.59 -21.72 -0.26
C TYR A 18 9.37 -22.10 0.56
N LEU A 19 8.16 -21.77 0.11
CA LEU A 19 6.92 -22.13 0.80
C LEU A 19 6.66 -23.66 0.79
N ALA A 20 7.42 -24.43 0.00
CA ALA A 20 7.31 -25.88 -0.15
C ALA A 20 8.38 -26.70 0.63
N GLY A 21 9.27 -26.06 1.39
CA GLY A 21 9.98 -26.71 2.50
C GLY A 21 11.34 -27.39 2.23
N ASP A 22 12.16 -26.96 1.24
CA ASP A 22 13.51 -27.53 1.10
C ASP A 22 14.63 -26.52 0.77
N VAL A 23 15.76 -26.67 1.48
CA VAL A 23 17.10 -26.05 1.31
C VAL A 23 17.21 -24.53 1.38
N THR A 24 17.99 -23.99 2.34
CA THR A 24 18.46 -22.59 2.42
C THR A 24 19.03 -22.03 1.09
N ASN A 25 18.34 -21.10 0.42
CA ASN A 25 18.95 -20.17 -0.54
C ASN A 25 19.15 -18.88 0.22
N GLU A 26 20.39 -18.43 0.24
CA GLU A 26 20.71 -17.01 0.40
C GLU A 26 19.77 -16.14 -0.43
N ASP A 27 18.89 -15.45 0.29
CA ASP A 27 18.06 -14.29 -0.05
C ASP A 27 17.75 -14.10 -1.55
N ALA A 28 16.92 -14.98 -2.10
CA ALA A 28 16.44 -14.88 -3.49
C ALA A 28 15.68 -13.56 -3.74
N TRP A 29 14.98 -13.07 -2.71
CA TRP A 29 14.25 -11.81 -2.72
C TRP A 29 15.18 -10.59 -2.91
N ASP A 30 16.20 -10.44 -2.06
CA ASP A 30 17.22 -9.38 -2.17
C ASP A 30 17.93 -9.46 -3.52
N LYS A 31 18.29 -10.67 -3.97
CA LYS A 31 18.95 -10.87 -5.27
C LYS A 31 18.05 -10.49 -6.45
N ALA A 32 16.75 -10.78 -6.38
CA ALA A 32 15.79 -10.36 -7.39
C ALA A 32 15.63 -8.83 -7.39
N TYR A 33 15.57 -8.21 -6.21
CA TYR A 33 15.52 -6.76 -6.08
C TYR A 33 16.76 -6.09 -6.67
N GLU A 34 17.96 -6.60 -6.40
CA GLU A 34 19.20 -6.09 -7.01
C GLU A 34 19.16 -6.14 -8.55
N VAL A 35 18.58 -7.22 -9.11
CA VAL A 35 18.40 -7.35 -10.56
C VAL A 35 17.37 -6.35 -11.07
N LEU A 36 16.29 -6.09 -10.34
CA LEU A 36 15.31 -5.07 -10.67
C LEU A 36 15.96 -3.67 -10.74
N VAL A 37 16.79 -3.32 -9.75
CA VAL A 37 17.54 -2.06 -9.77
C VAL A 37 18.48 -2.00 -10.98
N GLU A 38 19.14 -3.11 -11.32
CA GLU A 38 20.01 -3.22 -12.49
C GLU A 38 19.23 -3.04 -13.80
N ILE A 39 18.03 -3.60 -13.91
CA ILE A 39 17.10 -3.43 -15.04
C ILE A 39 16.78 -1.95 -15.24
N VAL A 40 16.36 -1.26 -14.18
CA VAL A 40 16.02 0.17 -14.26
C VAL A 40 17.24 1.00 -14.67
N ARG A 41 18.41 0.73 -14.07
CA ARG A 41 19.66 1.44 -14.38
C ARG A 41 20.11 1.23 -15.83
N GLU A 42 20.10 -0.01 -16.30
CA GLU A 42 20.51 -0.36 -17.66
C GLU A 42 19.51 0.17 -18.70
N GLY A 43 18.21 0.12 -18.42
CA GLY A 43 17.21 0.74 -19.28
C GLY A 43 17.44 2.25 -19.39
N ARG A 44 17.76 2.92 -18.26
CA ARG A 44 18.03 4.36 -18.23
C ARG A 44 19.36 4.78 -18.85
N SER A 45 20.34 3.88 -18.93
CA SER A 45 21.60 4.14 -19.66
C SER A 45 21.38 4.22 -21.17
N GLN A 46 20.35 3.54 -21.68
CA GLN A 46 19.98 3.51 -23.10
C GLN A 46 18.91 4.56 -23.45
N ASN A 47 17.96 4.79 -22.54
CA ASN A 47 16.93 5.80 -22.67
C ASN A 47 16.68 6.42 -21.29
N SER A 48 17.04 7.69 -21.10
CA SER A 48 16.89 8.39 -19.81
C SER A 48 15.45 8.42 -19.28
N ASN A 49 14.45 8.23 -20.15
CA ASN A 49 13.04 8.19 -19.80
C ASN A 49 12.50 6.76 -19.60
N TYR A 50 13.36 5.74 -19.61
CA TYR A 50 12.94 4.35 -19.36
C TYR A 50 12.36 4.21 -17.96
N ALA A 51 11.13 3.67 -17.89
CA ALA A 51 10.39 3.39 -16.66
C ALA A 51 10.51 4.52 -15.62
N LYS A 52 9.99 5.70 -15.99
CA LYS A 52 9.94 6.86 -15.09
C LYS A 52 9.05 6.60 -13.89
N GLU A 53 7.90 5.95 -14.13
CA GLU A 53 6.99 5.42 -13.11
C GLU A 53 7.22 3.92 -12.92
N LEU A 54 6.83 3.39 -11.75
CA LEU A 54 7.01 1.98 -11.40
C LEU A 54 6.17 1.06 -12.30
N TYR A 55 4.89 1.39 -12.49
CA TYR A 55 3.95 0.58 -13.29
C TYR A 55 4.42 0.41 -14.76
N LEU A 56 5.22 1.35 -15.28
CA LEU A 56 5.76 1.27 -16.64
C LEU A 56 6.74 0.11 -16.85
N LEU A 57 7.25 -0.50 -15.77
CA LEU A 57 8.01 -1.75 -15.87
C LEU A 57 7.11 -2.92 -16.28
N ASP A 58 5.88 -2.96 -15.76
CA ASP A 58 4.91 -3.99 -16.10
C ASP A 58 4.31 -3.72 -17.48
N ASP A 59 3.86 -2.50 -17.78
CA ASP A 59 3.40 -2.13 -19.12
C ASP A 59 4.45 -2.41 -20.19
N GLY A 60 5.72 -2.06 -19.90
CA GLY A 60 6.84 -2.26 -20.82
C GLY A 60 7.20 -3.72 -21.05
N THR A 61 6.67 -4.63 -20.24
CA THR A 61 6.88 -6.09 -20.34
C THR A 61 5.59 -6.85 -20.60
N ASP A 62 4.49 -6.17 -20.95
CA ASP A 62 3.16 -6.78 -21.12
C ASP A 62 2.75 -7.63 -19.90
N TYR A 63 3.07 -7.12 -18.71
CA TYR A 63 2.83 -7.76 -17.41
C TYR A 63 3.48 -9.15 -17.25
N GLU A 64 4.45 -9.52 -18.10
CA GLU A 64 5.08 -10.87 -18.08
C GLU A 64 5.72 -11.20 -16.71
N TYR A 65 6.21 -10.20 -15.98
CA TYR A 65 6.98 -10.40 -14.75
C TYR A 65 6.29 -9.96 -13.45
N ASP A 66 5.13 -9.31 -13.55
CA ASP A 66 4.35 -8.77 -12.41
C ASP A 66 5.25 -8.11 -11.33
N VAL A 67 6.01 -7.10 -11.72
CA VAL A 67 6.98 -6.41 -10.88
C VAL A 67 6.29 -5.74 -9.69
N CYS A 68 5.15 -5.08 -9.91
CA CYS A 68 4.40 -4.43 -8.84
C CYS A 68 3.89 -5.46 -7.81
N GLY A 69 3.25 -6.54 -8.26
CA GLY A 69 2.80 -7.62 -7.37
C GLY A 69 3.95 -8.28 -6.62
N TRP A 70 5.04 -8.59 -7.31
CA TRP A 70 6.23 -9.17 -6.69
C TRP A 70 6.86 -8.26 -5.63
N LEU A 71 6.91 -6.94 -5.87
CA LEU A 71 7.44 -5.97 -4.89
C LEU A 71 6.58 -5.92 -3.63
N GLN A 72 5.26 -5.99 -3.77
CA GLN A 72 4.35 -6.04 -2.63
C GLN A 72 4.63 -7.30 -1.79
N ASP A 73 4.70 -8.47 -2.43
CA ASP A 73 5.02 -9.72 -1.73
C ASP A 73 6.39 -9.67 -1.04
N TYR A 74 7.37 -9.03 -1.65
CA TYR A 74 8.69 -8.85 -1.05
C TYR A 74 8.61 -8.01 0.23
N LEU A 75 7.88 -6.89 0.21
CA LEU A 75 7.71 -6.04 1.39
C LEU A 75 6.96 -6.77 2.51
N ASP A 76 5.93 -7.56 2.18
CA ASP A 76 5.21 -8.39 3.15
C ASP A 76 6.07 -9.50 3.74
N TYR A 77 6.92 -10.13 2.94
CA TYR A 77 7.93 -11.08 3.41
C TYR A 77 8.89 -10.41 4.41
N LEU A 78 9.36 -9.20 4.11
CA LEU A 78 10.23 -8.44 5.01
C LEU A 78 9.51 -8.03 6.30
N ASP A 79 8.25 -7.61 6.22
CA ASP A 79 7.45 -7.19 7.38
C ASP A 79 7.16 -8.37 8.31
N THR A 80 6.75 -9.51 7.75
CA THR A 80 6.59 -10.78 8.48
C THR A 80 7.90 -11.20 9.16
N GLY A 81 9.02 -11.03 8.46
CA GLY A 81 10.36 -11.26 8.97
C GLY A 81 10.88 -10.19 9.94
N LYS A 82 10.09 -9.14 10.22
CA LYS A 82 10.45 -7.98 11.06
C LYS A 82 11.73 -7.27 10.61
N GLN A 83 12.02 -7.29 9.32
CA GLN A 83 13.21 -6.68 8.73
C GLN A 83 13.01 -5.17 8.48
N TYR A 84 12.58 -4.44 9.51
CA TYR A 84 12.09 -3.06 9.41
C TYR A 84 13.11 -2.04 8.87
N GLU A 85 14.39 -2.15 9.25
CA GLU A 85 15.47 -1.33 8.66
C GLU A 85 15.60 -1.58 7.15
N LYS A 86 15.45 -2.83 6.71
CA LYS A 86 15.54 -3.19 5.30
C LYS A 86 14.33 -2.64 4.53
N ILE A 87 13.12 -2.76 5.08
CA ILE A 87 11.91 -2.15 4.50
C ILE A 87 12.13 -0.66 4.25
N ARG A 88 12.63 0.08 5.24
CA ARG A 88 12.89 1.52 5.08
C ARG A 88 13.90 1.84 4.01
N ARG A 89 14.98 1.06 3.92
CA ARG A 89 15.99 1.21 2.88
C ARG A 89 15.38 0.98 1.49
N ILE A 90 14.70 -0.15 1.29
CA ILE A 90 14.11 -0.55 0.00
C ILE A 90 13.03 0.46 -0.43
N CYS A 91 12.10 0.80 0.45
CA CYS A 91 11.07 1.80 0.16
C CYS A 91 11.69 3.17 -0.17
N GLY A 92 12.72 3.59 0.58
CA GLY A 92 13.44 4.83 0.32
C GLY A 92 14.14 4.85 -1.04
N GLU A 93 14.76 3.73 -1.42
CA GLU A 93 15.38 3.54 -2.73
C GLU A 93 14.33 3.61 -3.85
N LEU A 94 13.22 2.87 -3.75
CA LEU A 94 12.11 2.89 -4.72
C LEU A 94 11.52 4.31 -4.87
N ILE A 95 11.25 5.00 -3.75
CA ILE A 95 10.77 6.38 -3.76
C ILE A 95 11.74 7.29 -4.52
N SER A 96 13.06 7.13 -4.32
CA SER A 96 14.07 7.94 -5.01
C SER A 96 14.31 7.55 -6.46
N MET A 97 13.94 6.31 -6.82
CA MET A 97 14.23 5.74 -8.13
C MET A 97 13.22 6.17 -9.19
N PHE A 98 11.95 6.38 -8.84
CA PHE A 98 10.89 6.75 -9.79
C PHE A 98 10.43 8.21 -9.62
N SER A 99 9.72 8.75 -10.62
CA SER A 99 9.27 10.15 -10.62
C SER A 99 8.02 10.40 -9.78
N TRP A 100 7.08 9.46 -9.74
CA TRP A 100 5.83 9.57 -8.98
C TRP A 100 4.98 10.79 -9.40
N GLU A 101 5.00 11.12 -10.69
CA GLU A 101 4.22 12.19 -11.28
C GLU A 101 2.75 11.75 -11.41
N GLU A 102 2.52 10.54 -11.90
CA GLU A 102 1.18 9.97 -12.12
C GLU A 102 0.63 9.25 -10.88
N GLU A 103 1.43 8.36 -10.28
CA GLU A 103 1.08 7.67 -9.04
C GLU A 103 1.86 8.25 -7.85
N LYS A 104 1.31 8.16 -6.64
CA LYS A 104 2.02 8.56 -5.42
C LYS A 104 2.61 7.33 -4.74
N PRO A 105 3.83 7.40 -4.16
CA PRO A 105 4.47 6.26 -3.50
C PRO A 105 3.92 6.05 -2.08
N SER A 106 2.62 6.24 -1.92
CA SER A 106 1.93 6.28 -0.63
C SER A 106 2.11 4.97 0.13
N ASP A 107 2.05 3.82 -0.55
CA ASP A 107 2.27 2.50 0.06
C ASP A 107 3.69 2.37 0.62
N PHE A 108 4.71 2.73 -0.15
CA PHE A 108 6.11 2.71 0.31
C PHE A 108 6.33 3.63 1.51
N ARG A 109 5.69 4.81 1.52
CA ARG A 109 5.73 5.72 2.68
C ARG A 109 5.00 5.13 3.88
N PHE A 110 3.89 4.44 3.66
CA PHE A 110 3.15 3.77 4.71
C PHE A 110 3.94 2.61 5.33
N TYR A 111 4.63 1.80 4.54
CA TYR A 111 5.58 0.79 5.02
C TYR A 111 6.70 1.41 5.85
N ILE A 112 7.27 2.54 5.42
CA ILE A 112 8.29 3.26 6.21
C ILE A 112 7.72 3.69 7.57
N ALA A 113 6.56 4.36 7.59
CA ALA A 113 5.93 4.81 8.83
C ALA A 113 5.60 3.65 9.77
N SER A 114 4.98 2.59 9.24
CA SER A 114 4.60 1.39 9.98
C SER A 114 5.81 0.67 10.57
N SER A 115 6.91 0.59 9.82
CA SER A 115 8.15 -0.04 10.29
C SER A 115 8.78 0.67 11.50
N PHE A 116 8.70 2.02 11.56
CA PHE A 116 9.13 2.77 12.76
C PHE A 116 8.22 2.47 13.95
N GLY A 117 6.91 2.44 13.72
CA GLY A 117 5.92 2.11 14.75
C GLY A 117 6.12 0.71 15.33
N ALA A 118 6.38 -0.28 14.47
CA ALA A 118 6.59 -1.68 14.86
C ALA A 118 7.86 -1.88 15.71
N GLU A 119 8.90 -1.07 15.48
CA GLU A 119 10.12 -1.05 16.31
C GLU A 119 9.96 -0.22 17.61
N GLY A 120 8.79 0.38 17.85
CA GLY A 120 8.57 1.27 18.98
C GLY A 120 9.23 2.65 18.83
N LYS A 121 9.78 2.99 17.65
CA LYS A 121 10.37 4.28 17.29
C LYS A 121 9.27 5.31 16.97
N LYS A 122 8.41 5.55 17.96
CA LYS A 122 7.17 6.32 17.81
C LYS A 122 7.41 7.80 17.46
N LYS A 123 8.51 8.39 17.93
CA LYS A 123 8.84 9.79 17.62
C LYS A 123 9.30 9.94 16.18
N GLU A 124 10.13 9.00 15.73
CA GLU A 124 10.62 8.93 14.35
C GLU A 124 9.47 8.67 13.38
N ALA A 125 8.53 7.79 13.74
CA ALA A 125 7.29 7.59 12.98
C ALA A 125 6.49 8.90 12.85
N LEU A 126 6.33 9.64 13.96
CA LEU A 126 5.61 10.91 13.95
C LEU A 126 6.30 11.95 13.09
N GLU A 127 7.60 12.16 13.28
CA GLU A 127 8.38 13.13 12.50
C GLU A 127 8.30 12.84 11.00
N PHE A 128 8.40 11.57 10.61
CA PHE A 128 8.25 11.13 9.22
C PHE A 128 6.85 11.42 8.68
N CYS A 129 5.79 11.03 9.40
CA CYS A 129 4.41 11.24 8.97
C CYS A 129 4.04 12.73 8.89
N GLU A 130 4.55 13.57 9.79
CA GLU A 130 4.32 15.02 9.75
C GLU A 130 4.97 15.67 8.53
N ASP A 131 6.20 15.29 8.20
CA ASP A 131 6.88 15.79 6.99
C ASP A 131 6.17 15.32 5.71
N TRP A 132 5.76 14.05 5.66
CA TRP A 132 5.01 13.51 4.52
C TRP A 132 3.68 14.23 4.34
N TYR A 133 2.84 14.29 5.38
CA TYR A 133 1.51 14.89 5.29
C TYR A 133 1.57 16.40 5.02
N LYS A 134 2.62 17.09 5.46
CA LYS A 134 2.84 18.50 5.13
C LYS A 134 3.13 18.72 3.64
N LYS A 135 3.86 17.81 3.00
CA LYS A 135 4.21 17.89 1.56
C LYS A 135 3.04 17.47 0.67
N GLU A 136 2.24 16.52 1.14
CA GLU A 136 1.15 15.91 0.39
C GLU A 136 -0.19 16.06 1.14
N SER A 137 -0.54 17.30 1.50
CA SER A 137 -1.78 17.58 2.22
C SER A 137 -2.99 17.18 1.36
N GLY A 138 -3.87 16.35 1.91
CA GLY A 138 -4.98 15.75 1.15
C GLY A 138 -4.75 14.26 0.83
N ASN A 139 -3.50 13.78 0.85
CA ASN A 139 -3.19 12.36 0.72
C ASN A 139 -3.80 11.59 1.91
N ILE A 140 -4.78 10.74 1.62
CA ILE A 140 -5.52 10.03 2.65
C ILE A 140 -4.67 8.99 3.38
N MET A 141 -3.75 8.30 2.69
CA MET A 141 -2.79 7.42 3.34
C MET A 141 -1.85 8.18 4.26
N GLY A 142 -1.39 9.37 3.84
CA GLY A 142 -0.59 10.26 4.67
C GLY A 142 -1.33 10.70 5.94
N ALA A 143 -2.62 11.04 5.82
CA ALA A 143 -3.47 11.36 6.97
C ALA A 143 -3.62 10.16 7.92
N THR A 144 -3.91 8.98 7.38
CA THR A 144 -4.04 7.71 8.13
C THR A 144 -2.76 7.38 8.89
N ALA A 145 -1.60 7.43 8.23
CA ALA A 145 -0.31 7.19 8.86
C ALA A 145 -0.01 8.21 9.98
N LEU A 146 -0.38 9.48 9.77
CA LEU A 146 -0.22 10.52 10.79
C LEU A 146 -1.14 10.29 12.01
N ILE A 147 -2.39 9.85 11.79
CA ILE A 147 -3.31 9.49 12.89
C ILE A 147 -2.71 8.36 13.72
N TYR A 148 -2.21 7.30 13.08
CA TYR A 148 -1.54 6.20 13.77
C TYR A 148 -0.32 6.67 14.56
N ALA A 149 0.55 7.49 13.97
CA ALA A 149 1.76 7.98 14.62
C ALA A 149 1.45 8.87 15.83
N ARG A 150 0.51 9.82 15.70
CA ARG A 150 0.04 10.69 16.80
C ARG A 150 -0.59 9.89 17.93
N THR A 151 -1.44 8.91 17.59
CA THR A 151 -2.01 7.97 18.56
C THR A 151 -0.90 7.20 19.29
N GLY A 152 0.12 6.76 18.56
CA GLY A 152 1.27 6.02 19.09
C GLY A 152 2.05 6.79 20.17
N VAL A 153 2.24 8.11 19.99
CA VAL A 153 2.90 8.98 20.99
C VAL A 153 1.96 9.52 22.08
N GLY A 154 0.65 9.24 21.98
CA GLY A 154 -0.36 9.74 22.93
C GLY A 154 -0.88 11.14 22.62
N ASP A 155 -0.62 11.69 21.44
CA ASP A 155 -1.20 12.94 20.96
C ASP A 155 -2.61 12.71 20.39
N PHE A 156 -3.56 12.42 21.29
CA PHE A 156 -4.93 12.08 20.88
C PHE A 156 -5.67 13.30 20.32
N GLU A 157 -5.42 14.50 20.85
CA GLU A 157 -6.04 15.73 20.36
C GLU A 157 -5.53 16.06 18.95
N GLY A 158 -4.22 15.95 18.70
CA GLY A 158 -3.66 16.14 17.38
C GLY A 158 -4.14 15.09 16.38
N ALA A 159 -4.31 13.82 16.79
CA ALA A 159 -4.87 12.78 15.92
C ALA A 159 -6.34 13.07 15.57
N GLU A 160 -7.15 13.47 16.56
CA GLU A 160 -8.56 13.84 16.39
C GLU A 160 -8.75 15.01 15.42
N GLN A 161 -7.84 16.00 15.44
CA GLN A 161 -7.87 17.12 14.50
C GLN A 161 -7.69 16.67 13.05
N ILE A 162 -6.92 15.61 12.79
CA ILE A 162 -6.77 15.03 11.45
C ILE A 162 -8.03 14.26 11.09
N VAL A 163 -8.55 13.40 11.99
CA VAL A 163 -9.79 12.64 11.78
C VAL A 163 -10.94 13.55 11.35
N ARG A 164 -11.14 14.68 12.02
CA ARG A 164 -12.22 15.64 11.71
C ARG A 164 -12.15 16.27 10.32
N ARG A 165 -11.00 16.22 9.64
CA ARG A 165 -10.85 16.73 8.27
C ARG A 165 -11.36 15.74 7.22
N TYR A 166 -11.35 14.45 7.55
CA TYR A 166 -11.67 13.36 6.63
C TYR A 166 -12.98 12.64 6.98
N ILE A 167 -13.38 12.66 8.25
CA ILE A 167 -14.60 12.06 8.76
C ILE A 167 -15.50 13.17 9.31
N SER A 168 -16.55 13.49 8.56
CA SER A 168 -17.62 14.38 9.04
C SER A 168 -18.53 13.67 10.05
N GLU A 169 -19.35 14.43 10.79
CA GLU A 169 -20.25 13.85 11.80
C GLU A 169 -21.28 12.90 11.17
N ASP A 170 -21.83 13.31 10.01
CA ASP A 170 -22.83 12.57 9.23
C ASP A 170 -22.22 11.82 8.02
N GLY A 171 -20.89 11.76 7.93
CA GLY A 171 -20.18 11.13 6.83
C GLY A 171 -20.32 9.61 6.81
N ALA A 172 -20.45 9.05 5.62
CA ALA A 172 -20.42 7.60 5.41
C ALA A 172 -18.97 7.09 5.30
N CYS A 173 -18.76 5.86 5.76
CA CYS A 173 -17.59 5.07 5.43
C CYS A 173 -17.76 4.54 4.00
N THR A 174 -16.72 4.61 3.19
CA THR A 174 -16.67 4.23 1.77
C THR A 174 -15.30 3.66 1.43
N ASP A 175 -15.12 3.03 0.26
CA ASP A 175 -13.82 2.53 -0.21
C ASP A 175 -12.73 3.63 -0.21
N GLU A 176 -13.12 4.89 -0.47
CA GLU A 176 -12.17 6.00 -0.51
C GLU A 176 -11.63 6.43 0.87
N ASN A 177 -12.33 6.11 1.98
CA ASN A 177 -12.03 6.68 3.30
C ASN A 177 -12.01 5.69 4.46
N ASP A 178 -12.28 4.40 4.20
CA ASP A 178 -12.31 3.32 5.17
C ASP A 178 -11.02 3.23 6.00
N ILE A 179 -9.85 3.47 5.38
CA ILE A 179 -8.56 3.46 6.07
C ILE A 179 -8.46 4.52 7.18
N VAL A 180 -9.11 5.67 7.01
CA VAL A 180 -9.16 6.71 8.04
C VAL A 180 -10.12 6.29 9.15
N TYR A 181 -11.23 5.63 8.81
CA TYR A 181 -12.15 5.07 9.81
C TYR A 181 -11.43 4.01 10.66
N MET A 182 -10.62 3.14 10.07
CA MET A 182 -9.79 2.18 10.83
C MET A 182 -8.84 2.87 11.81
N ALA A 183 -8.13 3.91 11.36
CA ALA A 183 -7.22 4.66 12.22
C ALA A 183 -7.96 5.43 13.33
N ALA A 184 -9.13 6.00 13.01
CA ALA A 184 -9.99 6.67 13.97
C ALA A 184 -10.54 5.71 15.03
N GLU A 185 -10.93 4.49 14.65
CA GLU A 185 -11.38 3.46 15.59
C GLU A 185 -10.29 3.14 16.61
N LEU A 186 -9.05 2.92 16.16
CA LEU A 186 -7.91 2.70 17.04
C LEU A 186 -7.68 3.90 17.98
N LEU A 187 -7.68 5.12 17.44
CA LEU A 187 -7.55 6.35 18.23
C LEU A 187 -8.59 6.39 19.36
N TYR A 188 -9.87 6.16 19.05
CA TYR A 188 -10.94 6.24 20.04
C TYR A 188 -10.91 5.11 21.05
N LYS A 189 -10.51 3.91 20.63
CA LYS A 189 -10.30 2.77 21.52
C LYS A 189 -9.18 3.04 22.52
N VAL A 190 -8.04 3.57 22.07
CA VAL A 190 -6.86 3.86 22.90
C VAL A 190 -7.08 5.08 23.79
N SER A 191 -7.73 6.14 23.30
CA SER A 191 -8.06 7.34 24.08
C SER A 191 -9.22 7.14 25.07
N GLY A 192 -9.98 6.04 24.94
CA GLY A 192 -11.13 5.73 25.80
C GLY A 192 -12.42 6.47 25.42
N ASN A 193 -12.48 7.12 24.25
CA ASN A 193 -13.66 7.81 23.77
C ASN A 193 -14.71 6.83 23.20
N LYS A 194 -15.44 6.17 24.10
CA LYS A 194 -16.42 5.12 23.76
C LYS A 194 -17.54 5.58 22.83
N LYS A 195 -17.93 6.86 22.89
CA LYS A 195 -18.98 7.41 22.04
C LYS A 195 -18.50 7.50 20.58
N ALA A 196 -17.32 8.06 20.37
CA ALA A 196 -16.75 8.22 19.05
C ALA A 196 -16.31 6.88 18.45
N GLU A 197 -15.73 5.98 19.26
CA GLU A 197 -15.42 4.59 18.89
C GLU A 197 -16.67 3.90 18.31
N LYS A 198 -17.78 3.90 19.07
CA LYS A 198 -19.04 3.28 18.63
C LYS A 198 -19.55 3.87 17.32
N ARG A 199 -19.45 5.20 17.13
CA ARG A 199 -19.89 5.86 15.90
C ARG A 199 -19.10 5.39 14.69
N VAL A 200 -17.77 5.39 14.78
CA VAL A 200 -16.88 4.94 13.70
C VAL A 200 -17.08 3.46 13.39
N SER A 201 -17.11 2.59 14.41
CA SER A 201 -17.36 1.15 14.21
C SER A 201 -18.72 0.86 13.57
N GLN A 202 -19.74 1.66 13.88
CA GLN A 202 -21.07 1.50 13.26
C GLN A 202 -21.07 1.91 11.78
N ALA A 203 -20.36 2.97 11.43
CA ALA A 203 -20.21 3.39 10.04
C ALA A 203 -19.47 2.33 9.20
N MET A 204 -18.36 1.79 9.72
CA MET A 204 -17.62 0.71 9.06
C MET A 204 -18.48 -0.54 8.86
N LYS A 205 -19.18 -1.01 9.90
CA LYS A 205 -20.07 -2.17 9.80
C LYS A 205 -21.24 -1.98 8.83
N LYS A 206 -21.69 -0.74 8.63
CA LYS A 206 -22.71 -0.43 7.65
C LYS A 206 -22.14 -0.62 6.24
N TYR A 207 -20.97 -0.03 5.99
CA TYR A 207 -20.26 -0.16 4.72
C TYR A 207 -19.89 -1.62 4.40
N GLU A 208 -19.35 -2.38 5.36
CA GLU A 208 -19.07 -3.83 5.20
C GLU A 208 -20.29 -4.62 4.72
N LYS A 209 -21.48 -4.32 5.26
CA LYS A 209 -22.75 -4.96 4.85
C LYS A 209 -23.21 -4.53 3.46
N GLU A 210 -22.99 -3.28 3.08
CA GLU A 210 -23.31 -2.78 1.75
C GLU A 210 -22.43 -3.46 0.70
N VAL A 211 -21.14 -3.63 0.99
CA VAL A 211 -20.19 -4.40 0.17
C VAL A 211 -20.59 -5.87 0.08
N GLU A 212 -20.88 -6.52 1.21
CA GLU A 212 -21.32 -7.93 1.24
C GLU A 212 -22.62 -8.14 0.43
N ALA A 213 -23.58 -7.22 0.54
CA ALA A 213 -24.83 -7.28 -0.20
C ALA A 213 -24.63 -7.08 -1.70
N TYR A 214 -23.73 -6.16 -2.09
CA TYR A 214 -23.37 -5.97 -3.50
C TYR A 214 -22.84 -7.25 -4.12
N PHE A 215 -21.87 -7.91 -3.47
CA PHE A 215 -21.32 -9.17 -3.98
C PHE A 215 -22.29 -10.35 -3.89
N SER A 216 -23.08 -10.46 -2.83
CA SER A 216 -24.09 -11.54 -2.69
C SER A 216 -25.21 -11.41 -3.73
N GLY A 217 -25.56 -10.18 -4.15
CA GLY A 217 -26.53 -9.95 -5.21
C GLY A 217 -26.02 -10.31 -6.61
N MET A 218 -24.70 -10.34 -6.81
CA MET A 218 -24.09 -10.80 -8.06
C MET A 218 -24.15 -12.33 -8.23
N ASP A 219 -24.32 -13.08 -7.14
CA ASP A 219 -24.45 -14.55 -7.17
C ASP A 219 -25.89 -15.03 -7.44
N GLU A 220 -26.92 -14.22 -7.14
CA GLU A 220 -28.34 -14.56 -7.40
C GLU A 220 -28.82 -14.16 -8.80
N ASP A 221 -28.35 -13.03 -9.33
CA ASP A 221 -28.57 -12.62 -10.71
C ASP A 221 -27.41 -13.11 -11.56
N GLY A 222 -27.39 -14.42 -11.85
CA GLY A 222 -26.45 -15.01 -12.79
C GLY A 222 -26.41 -14.17 -14.06
N LEU A 223 -25.23 -13.62 -14.35
CA LEU A 223 -24.96 -12.85 -15.56
C LEU A 223 -25.32 -13.70 -16.78
N ASP A 224 -26.53 -13.55 -17.31
CA ASP A 224 -26.85 -13.90 -18.68
C ASP A 224 -26.08 -12.91 -19.56
N PHE A 225 -24.82 -13.27 -19.83
CA PHE A 225 -23.86 -12.54 -20.66
C PHE A 225 -24.35 -12.36 -22.11
N ASP A 226 -25.51 -12.95 -22.45
CA ASP A 226 -26.17 -12.87 -23.74
C ASP A 226 -27.14 -11.67 -23.87
N ASP A 227 -27.47 -10.95 -22.77
CA ASP A 227 -28.42 -9.82 -22.75
C ASP A 227 -27.76 -8.44 -22.49
N LEU A 228 -26.43 -8.36 -22.44
CA LEU A 228 -25.72 -7.08 -22.35
C LEU A 228 -25.65 -6.43 -23.75
N ASP A 229 -26.57 -5.50 -24.05
CA ASP A 229 -26.40 -4.57 -25.16
C ASP A 229 -25.14 -3.71 -24.90
N ASP A 230 -24.26 -3.59 -25.90
CA ASP A 230 -22.97 -2.85 -25.84
C ASP A 230 -23.12 -1.39 -25.35
N ASP A 231 -24.33 -0.83 -25.36
CA ASP A 231 -24.64 0.53 -24.92
C ASP A 231 -24.83 0.68 -23.39
N ASP A 232 -24.95 -0.42 -22.62
CA ASP A 232 -25.15 -0.40 -21.16
C ASP A 232 -23.86 -0.64 -20.35
N LEU A 233 -22.71 -0.72 -21.01
CA LEU A 233 -21.41 -0.74 -20.32
C LEU A 233 -21.01 0.68 -19.89
N PRO A 234 -20.55 0.89 -18.63
CA PRO A 234 -20.21 2.20 -18.08
C PRO A 234 -18.90 2.80 -18.62
N PHE A 235 -18.37 2.27 -19.73
CA PHE A 235 -17.17 2.75 -20.40
C PHE A 235 -17.42 3.17 -21.85
N ASN A 236 -18.52 3.91 -22.07
CA ASN A 236 -18.66 4.82 -23.21
C ASN A 236 -18.58 6.28 -22.76
#